data_AF-A0A1C5LNN9-F1
#
_entry.id   AF-A0A1C5LNN9-F1
#
_cell.length_a   1.000
_cell.length_b   1.000
_cell.length_c   1.000
_cell.angle_alpha   90.00
_cell.angle_beta   90.00
_cell.angle_gamma   90.00
#
_symmetry.space_group_name_H-M   'P 1'
#
loop_
_entity.id
_entity.type
_entity.pdbx_description
1 polymer ?
#
loop_
_entity_poly.entity_id
_entity_poly.type
_entity_poly.pdbx_seq_one_letter_code
_entity_poly.pdbx_strand_id
1 'polypeptide(L)'
;MLKRIINKIKYHLIKEIVLVDSENIGYQIPEEIPKHTLVYLFISDPYIDEKIKDYKNNKHIKLINISNIRKECITKNIMDFCIVAELTNLLSYISKKTRIVICSKDRGYDASIIYLKEKYPKQLVSRHPGSFCYYYNEGNEDYLSIMLKTNDALRKKILSYTCMDSLKNALSKNEKKLFVVEEYINTIGMVKTFIEFDIYQMSYELYYSGTHVGFFENKEDAFYEYHQCIEKLHHIYDKYESHERFLKSRHLHIRHYIEEASMQNLPLEEGLINHLGKEQGHSVYKEYVSLKVRRW
;
A
#
# COMPACT_ATOMS: atom_id res chain seq x y z
N MET A 1 -27.45 36.05 -7.79
CA MET A 1 -26.98 36.20 -9.18
C MET A 1 -25.47 36.44 -9.25
N LEU A 2 -24.92 37.39 -8.48
CA LEU A 2 -23.48 37.74 -8.45
C LEU A 2 -22.53 36.55 -8.16
N LYS A 3 -22.80 35.75 -7.12
CA LYS A 3 -22.01 34.55 -6.77
C LYS A 3 -21.91 33.54 -7.92
N ARG A 4 -22.97 33.38 -8.71
CA ARG A 4 -23.00 32.49 -9.88
C ARG A 4 -22.12 33.00 -11.01
N ILE A 5 -22.09 34.32 -11.22
CA ILE A 5 -21.25 34.96 -12.24
C ILE A 5 -19.76 34.84 -11.84
N ILE A 6 -19.43 35.15 -10.59
CA ILE A 6 -18.07 35.01 -10.05
C ILE A 6 -17.57 33.57 -10.20
N ASN A 7 -18.39 32.59 -9.83
CA ASN A 7 -18.02 31.18 -9.97
C ASN A 7 -17.84 30.78 -11.45
N LYS A 8 -18.71 31.23 -12.36
CA LYS A 8 -18.52 30.97 -13.80
C LYS A 8 -17.21 31.51 -14.34
N ILE A 9 -16.79 32.71 -13.91
CA ILE A 9 -15.49 33.28 -14.26
C ILE A 9 -14.36 32.42 -13.69
N LYS A 10 -14.48 32.01 -12.42
CA LYS A 10 -13.50 31.15 -11.73
C LYS A 10 -13.24 29.83 -12.46
N TYR A 11 -14.28 29.19 -13.00
CA TYR A 11 -14.15 27.91 -13.70
C TYR A 11 -13.98 28.05 -15.22
N HIS A 12 -13.92 29.26 -15.77
CA HIS A 12 -13.89 29.47 -17.21
C HIS A 12 -12.69 28.80 -17.90
N LEU A 13 -11.53 28.81 -17.24
CA LEU A 13 -10.27 28.22 -17.75
C LEU A 13 -10.05 26.78 -17.31
N ILE A 14 -10.97 26.21 -16.52
CA ILE A 14 -10.85 24.85 -15.98
C ILE A 14 -11.42 23.85 -16.98
N LYS A 15 -10.54 22.97 -17.47
CA LYS A 15 -10.87 21.90 -18.41
C LYS A 15 -11.15 20.58 -17.68
N GLU A 16 -10.60 20.41 -16.49
CA GLU A 16 -10.74 19.20 -15.70
C GLU A 16 -10.94 19.50 -14.22
N ILE A 17 -11.84 18.77 -13.58
CA ILE A 17 -12.03 18.77 -12.14
C ILE A 17 -11.85 17.36 -11.63
N VAL A 18 -11.01 17.20 -10.60
CA VAL A 18 -10.80 15.91 -9.95
C VAL A 18 -11.32 16.00 -8.52
N LEU A 19 -12.23 15.10 -8.15
CA LEU A 19 -12.76 14.95 -6.80
C LEU A 19 -12.07 13.74 -6.18
N VAL A 20 -11.27 13.96 -5.14
CA VAL A 20 -10.42 12.94 -4.52
C VAL A 20 -11.06 12.48 -3.23
N ASP A 21 -11.44 11.19 -3.20
CA ASP A 21 -11.96 10.49 -2.03
C ASP A 21 -10.79 9.99 -1.17
N SER A 22 -10.23 10.87 -0.35
CA SER A 22 -8.99 10.56 0.36
C SER A 22 -9.14 9.42 1.37
N GLU A 23 -10.35 9.15 1.87
CA GLU A 23 -10.59 8.06 2.82
C GLU A 23 -10.37 6.71 2.14
N ASN A 24 -10.68 6.63 0.85
CA ASN A 24 -10.57 5.41 0.09
C ASN A 24 -9.20 5.23 -0.60
N ILE A 25 -8.59 6.32 -1.04
CA ILE A 25 -7.37 6.29 -1.88
C ILE A 25 -6.17 7.04 -1.30
N GLY A 26 -6.25 7.52 -0.06
CA GLY A 26 -5.16 8.24 0.60
C GLY A 26 -5.04 9.70 0.19
N TYR A 27 -3.97 10.35 0.65
CA TYR A 27 -3.76 11.80 0.54
C TYR A 27 -2.67 12.18 -0.47
N GLN A 28 -2.05 11.21 -1.13
CA GLN A 28 -0.99 11.45 -2.11
C GLN A 28 -1.52 12.26 -3.30
N ILE A 29 -0.71 13.22 -3.74
CA ILE A 29 -1.02 14.13 -4.83
C ILE A 29 0.17 14.12 -5.79
N PRO A 30 -0.06 14.09 -7.12
CA PRO A 30 1.03 14.18 -8.08
C PRO A 30 1.84 15.46 -7.93
N GLU A 31 3.15 15.38 -8.15
CA GLU A 31 4.11 16.49 -8.17
C GLU A 31 3.66 17.61 -9.11
N GLU A 32 3.17 17.25 -10.30
CA GLU A 32 2.67 18.18 -11.29
C GLU A 32 1.17 18.01 -11.55
N ILE A 33 0.39 19.05 -11.21
CA ILE A 33 -1.02 19.16 -11.59
C ILE A 33 -1.12 20.01 -12.88
N PRO A 34 -1.81 19.52 -13.93
CA PRO A 34 -1.97 20.31 -15.16
C PRO A 34 -2.62 21.68 -14.91
N LYS A 35 -2.16 22.72 -15.60
CA LYS A 35 -2.57 24.13 -15.39
C LYS A 35 -4.09 24.36 -15.46
N HIS A 36 -4.82 23.53 -16.20
CA HIS A 36 -6.27 23.65 -16.39
C HIS A 36 -7.08 22.65 -15.55
N THR A 37 -6.43 22.01 -14.58
CA THR A 37 -7.03 21.10 -13.63
C THR A 37 -7.27 21.80 -12.30
N LEU A 38 -8.41 21.50 -11.68
CA LEU A 38 -8.72 21.87 -10.32
C LEU A 38 -9.07 20.62 -9.51
N VAL A 39 -8.39 20.44 -8.40
CA VAL A 39 -8.52 19.27 -7.52
C VAL A 39 -9.31 19.65 -6.29
N TYR A 40 -10.26 18.82 -5.90
CA TYR A 40 -10.98 18.90 -4.64
C TYR A 40 -10.56 17.70 -3.81
N LEU A 41 -9.70 17.95 -2.83
CA LEU A 41 -9.26 16.93 -1.89
C LEU A 41 -10.19 16.97 -0.68
N PHE A 42 -11.06 15.97 -0.58
CA PHE A 42 -11.92 15.83 0.58
C PHE A 42 -11.14 15.19 1.71
N ILE A 43 -11.30 15.69 2.93
CA ILE A 43 -10.52 15.28 4.09
C ILE A 43 -11.44 15.10 5.28
N SER A 44 -11.31 13.96 5.95
CA SER A 44 -12.01 13.68 7.21
C SER A 44 -11.10 13.52 8.43
N ASP A 45 -9.78 13.35 8.22
CA ASP A 45 -8.81 13.13 9.31
C ASP A 45 -8.56 14.45 10.07
N PRO A 46 -8.81 14.51 11.39
CA PRO A 46 -8.53 15.70 12.19
C PRO A 46 -7.02 15.99 12.35
N TYR A 47 -6.13 15.04 12.10
CA TYR A 47 -4.68 15.19 12.22
C TYR A 47 -3.98 15.35 10.86
N ILE A 48 -4.71 15.84 9.86
CA ILE A 48 -4.25 15.87 8.48
C ILE A 48 -3.11 16.87 8.21
N ASP A 49 -2.92 17.89 9.05
CA ASP A 49 -2.11 19.07 8.73
C ASP A 49 -0.67 18.73 8.31
N GLU A 50 -0.06 17.70 8.91
CA GLU A 50 1.27 17.24 8.53
C GLU A 50 1.27 16.55 7.15
N LYS A 51 0.29 15.68 6.89
CA LYS A 51 0.16 14.91 5.64
C LYS A 51 -0.13 15.77 4.40
N ILE A 52 -0.70 16.97 4.59
CA ILE A 52 -1.07 17.87 3.48
C ILE A 52 -0.28 19.18 3.47
N LYS A 53 0.75 19.29 4.31
CA LYS A 53 1.52 20.53 4.51
C LYS A 53 2.02 21.11 3.18
N ASP A 54 2.50 20.25 2.29
CA ASP A 54 3.09 20.62 1.01
C ASP A 54 2.04 21.07 -0.02
N TYR A 55 0.78 20.68 0.18
CA TYR A 55 -0.31 20.95 -0.76
C TYR A 55 -1.24 22.08 -0.31
N LYS A 56 -1.17 22.50 0.95
CA LYS A 56 -2.10 23.46 1.58
C LYS A 56 -2.21 24.80 0.85
N ASN A 57 -1.12 25.22 0.20
CA ASN A 57 -1.04 26.49 -0.54
C ASN A 57 -1.10 26.33 -2.07
N ASN A 58 -1.33 25.13 -2.57
CA ASN A 58 -1.38 24.90 -4.01
C ASN A 58 -2.67 25.49 -4.60
N LYS A 59 -2.54 26.45 -5.52
CA LYS A 59 -3.68 27.14 -6.16
C LYS A 59 -4.60 26.22 -6.96
N HIS A 60 -4.13 25.04 -7.36
CA HIS A 60 -4.89 24.03 -8.10
C HIS A 60 -5.62 23.06 -7.18
N ILE A 61 -5.45 23.16 -5.86
CA ILE A 61 -6.01 22.23 -4.89
C ILE A 61 -6.95 23.00 -3.96
N LYS A 62 -8.14 22.46 -3.79
CA LYS A 62 -9.12 22.92 -2.81
C LYS A 62 -9.30 21.82 -1.77
N LEU A 63 -8.93 22.16 -0.54
CA LEU A 63 -9.14 21.29 0.60
C LEU A 63 -10.59 21.43 1.07
N ILE A 64 -11.31 20.31 1.11
CA ILE A 64 -12.68 20.24 1.63
C ILE A 64 -12.66 19.41 2.91
N ASN A 65 -12.56 20.11 4.05
CA ASN A 65 -12.54 19.46 5.35
C ASN A 65 -13.97 19.14 5.81
N ILE A 66 -14.28 17.84 5.94
CA ILE A 66 -15.57 17.32 6.40
C ILE A 66 -15.53 16.74 7.81
N SER A 67 -14.41 16.90 8.54
CA SER A 67 -14.22 16.34 9.88
C SER A 67 -15.31 16.79 10.88
N ASN A 68 -15.76 18.04 10.81
CA ASN A 68 -16.86 18.53 11.65
C ASN A 68 -18.19 17.85 11.34
N ILE A 69 -18.52 17.67 10.06
CA ILE A 69 -19.73 16.95 9.63
C ILE A 69 -19.68 15.49 10.11
N ARG A 70 -18.50 14.87 10.06
CA ARG A 70 -18.28 13.49 10.54
C ARG A 70 -18.42 13.35 12.07
N LYS A 71 -18.16 14.41 12.83
CA LYS A 71 -18.42 14.42 14.29
C LYS A 71 -19.92 14.49 14.59
N GLU A 72 -20.67 15.24 13.79
CA GLU A 72 -22.11 15.45 14.01
C GLU A 72 -22.99 14.32 13.46
N CYS A 73 -22.59 13.71 12.35
CA CYS A 73 -23.30 12.61 11.70
C CYS A 73 -22.44 11.34 11.76
N ILE A 74 -22.95 10.24 12.31
CA ILE A 74 -22.22 8.95 12.36
C ILE A 74 -22.78 8.04 11.26
N THR A 75 -22.30 8.21 10.03
CA THR A 75 -22.54 7.28 8.93
C THR A 75 -21.26 6.98 8.17
N LYS A 76 -21.17 5.78 7.58
CA LYS A 76 -19.99 5.35 6.83
C LYS A 76 -19.84 6.08 5.49
N ASN A 77 -20.94 6.62 4.95
CA ASN A 77 -20.99 7.16 3.58
C ASN A 77 -20.95 8.71 3.54
N ILE A 78 -20.49 9.36 4.62
CA ILE A 78 -20.47 10.84 4.71
C ILE A 78 -19.61 11.43 3.60
N MET A 79 -18.44 10.83 3.37
CA MET A 79 -17.51 11.25 2.31
C MET A 79 -18.22 11.23 0.95
N ASP A 80 -18.90 10.12 0.65
CA ASP A 80 -19.65 9.94 -0.59
C ASP A 80 -20.74 11.00 -0.77
N PHE A 81 -21.52 11.27 0.29
CA PHE A 81 -22.56 12.29 0.26
C PHE A 81 -21.97 13.69 0.03
N CYS A 82 -20.88 14.03 0.71
CA CYS A 82 -20.21 15.33 0.54
C CYS A 82 -19.66 15.49 -0.89
N ILE A 83 -19.03 14.44 -1.44
CA ILE A 83 -18.50 14.45 -2.81
C ILE A 83 -19.62 14.60 -3.82
N VAL A 84 -20.71 13.83 -3.71
CA VAL A 84 -21.85 13.88 -4.64
C VAL A 84 -22.59 15.23 -4.54
N ALA A 85 -22.71 15.80 -3.34
CA ALA A 85 -23.30 17.12 -3.14
C ALA A 85 -22.47 18.22 -3.79
N GLU A 86 -21.16 18.24 -3.58
CA GLU A 86 -20.27 19.23 -4.20
C GLU A 86 -20.19 19.05 -5.71
N LEU A 87 -20.14 17.80 -6.21
CA LEU A 87 -20.26 17.50 -7.64
C LEU A 87 -21.51 18.16 -8.24
N THR A 88 -22.67 17.92 -7.63
CA THR A 88 -23.95 18.47 -8.09
C THR A 88 -23.95 20.00 -8.08
N ASN A 89 -23.35 20.62 -7.06
CA ASN A 89 -23.18 22.06 -6.97
C ASN A 89 -22.29 22.59 -8.11
N LEU A 90 -21.17 21.92 -8.40
CA LEU A 90 -20.22 22.30 -9.46
C LEU A 90 -20.85 22.30 -10.84
N LEU A 91 -21.74 21.35 -11.14
CA LEU A 91 -22.43 21.25 -12.44
C LEU A 91 -23.15 22.54 -12.83
N SER A 92 -23.55 23.36 -11.87
CA SER A 92 -24.23 24.63 -12.12
C SER A 92 -23.32 25.78 -12.61
N TYR A 93 -22.00 25.65 -12.43
CA TYR A 93 -21.02 26.70 -12.71
C TYR A 93 -20.06 26.38 -13.84
N ILE A 94 -19.83 25.09 -14.12
CA ILE A 94 -18.80 24.65 -15.05
C ILE A 94 -19.33 24.49 -16.48
N SER A 95 -18.41 24.41 -17.44
CA SER A 95 -18.74 24.11 -18.82
C SER A 95 -19.12 22.64 -18.97
N LYS A 96 -20.01 22.34 -19.92
CA LYS A 96 -20.35 20.96 -20.31
C LYS A 96 -19.13 20.20 -20.87
N LYS A 97 -18.13 20.93 -21.38
CA LYS A 97 -16.86 20.37 -21.87
C LYS A 97 -15.86 20.06 -20.75
N THR A 98 -16.11 20.53 -19.52
CA THR A 98 -15.24 20.25 -18.38
C THR A 98 -15.38 18.78 -18.00
N ARG A 99 -14.26 18.05 -18.03
CA ARG A 99 -14.20 16.66 -17.56
C ARG A 99 -14.19 16.64 -16.05
N ILE A 100 -15.00 15.78 -15.45
CA ILE A 100 -15.04 15.59 -14.00
C ILE A 100 -14.72 14.13 -13.71
N VAL A 101 -13.72 13.91 -12.86
CA VAL A 101 -13.27 12.59 -12.46
C VAL A 101 -13.38 12.46 -10.95
N ILE A 102 -14.03 11.40 -10.48
CA ILE A 102 -13.98 11.01 -9.06
C ILE A 102 -12.91 9.94 -8.92
N CYS A 103 -11.83 10.24 -8.20
CA CYS A 103 -10.81 9.24 -7.87
C CYS A 103 -11.24 8.53 -6.58
N SER A 104 -11.70 7.28 -6.72
CA SER A 104 -12.12 6.40 -5.63
C SER A 104 -12.20 4.95 -6.11
N LYS A 105 -11.81 4.00 -5.27
CA LYS A 105 -12.04 2.57 -5.51
C LYS A 105 -13.51 2.18 -5.27
N ASP A 106 -14.29 3.00 -4.56
CA ASP A 106 -15.68 2.68 -4.28
C ASP A 106 -16.57 2.76 -5.54
N ARG A 107 -17.23 1.65 -5.84
CA ARG A 107 -18.20 1.58 -6.95
C ARG A 107 -19.53 2.24 -6.60
N GLY A 108 -19.77 2.61 -5.35
CA GLY A 108 -20.96 3.34 -4.90
C GLY A 108 -21.22 4.62 -5.72
N TYR A 109 -20.17 5.28 -6.20
CA TYR A 109 -20.30 6.47 -7.05
C TYR A 109 -20.86 6.17 -8.45
N ASP A 110 -20.75 4.94 -8.96
CA ASP A 110 -21.19 4.58 -10.32
C ASP A 110 -22.70 4.83 -10.49
N ALA A 111 -23.50 4.55 -9.46
CA ALA A 111 -24.94 4.83 -9.46
C ALA A 111 -25.23 6.34 -9.57
N SER A 112 -24.51 7.16 -8.81
CA SER A 112 -24.65 8.62 -8.85
C SER A 112 -24.22 9.19 -10.20
N ILE A 113 -23.16 8.64 -10.81
CA ILE A 113 -22.69 9.03 -12.15
C ILE A 113 -23.72 8.68 -13.22
N ILE A 114 -24.33 7.49 -13.17
CA ILE A 114 -25.39 7.09 -14.11
C ILE A 114 -26.56 8.06 -14.01
N TYR A 115 -27.06 8.32 -12.80
CA TYR A 115 -28.16 9.26 -12.58
C TYR A 115 -27.84 10.68 -13.09
N LEU A 116 -26.62 11.17 -12.83
CA LEU A 116 -26.19 12.49 -13.33
C LEU A 116 -26.07 12.52 -14.85
N LYS A 117 -25.68 11.44 -15.52
CA LYS A 117 -25.63 11.34 -16.98
C LYS A 117 -27.02 11.37 -17.59
N GLU A 118 -28.02 10.74 -16.97
CA GLU A 118 -29.41 10.82 -17.43
C GLU A 118 -29.94 12.25 -17.34
N LYS A 119 -29.66 12.95 -16.24
CA LYS A 119 -30.13 14.32 -16.00
C LYS A 119 -29.34 15.38 -16.79
N TYR A 120 -28.05 15.16 -17.00
CA TYR A 120 -27.12 16.08 -17.64
C TYR A 120 -26.29 15.35 -18.72
N PRO A 121 -26.90 14.93 -19.84
CA PRO A 121 -26.28 14.02 -20.82
C PRO A 121 -25.06 14.57 -21.53
N LYS A 122 -24.86 15.89 -21.50
CA LYS A 122 -23.69 16.55 -22.11
C LYS A 122 -22.52 16.69 -21.13
N GLN A 123 -22.70 16.33 -19.85
CA GLN A 123 -21.65 16.45 -18.86
C GLN A 123 -20.74 15.22 -18.87
N LEU A 124 -19.43 15.46 -18.85
CA LEU A 124 -18.42 14.42 -18.83
C LEU A 124 -18.06 14.07 -17.39
N VAL A 125 -18.76 13.09 -16.81
CA VAL A 125 -18.50 12.60 -15.44
C VAL A 125 -18.10 11.13 -15.47
N SER A 126 -17.01 10.78 -14.78
CA SER A 126 -16.51 9.41 -14.66
C SER A 126 -15.88 9.16 -13.29
N ARG A 127 -15.75 7.88 -12.93
CA ARG A 127 -14.95 7.43 -11.80
C ARG A 127 -13.64 6.84 -12.30
N HIS A 128 -12.55 7.12 -11.60
CA HIS A 128 -11.27 6.46 -11.80
C HIS A 128 -10.96 5.57 -10.59
N PRO A 129 -10.75 4.26 -10.80
CA PRO A 129 -10.42 3.32 -9.73
C PRO A 129 -8.92 3.37 -9.40
N GLY A 130 -8.53 4.23 -8.46
CA GLY A 130 -7.15 4.34 -7.98
C GLY A 130 -6.85 5.70 -7.39
N SER A 131 -5.64 5.84 -6.86
CA SER A 131 -5.14 7.08 -6.27
C SER A 131 -5.03 8.19 -7.31
N PHE A 132 -4.91 9.41 -6.80
CA PHE A 132 -4.79 10.58 -7.67
C PHE A 132 -3.47 10.56 -8.46
N CYS A 133 -2.39 10.06 -7.85
CA CYS A 133 -1.11 9.80 -8.49
C CYS A 133 -1.22 8.77 -9.63
N TYR A 134 -1.98 7.68 -9.41
CA TYR A 134 -2.22 6.67 -10.45
C TYR A 134 -2.95 7.26 -11.66
N TYR A 135 -3.96 8.11 -11.43
CA TYR A 135 -4.73 8.75 -12.51
C TYR A 135 -3.85 9.53 -13.50
N TYR A 136 -2.81 10.20 -13.00
CA TYR A 136 -1.90 10.98 -13.83
C TYR A 136 -0.65 10.21 -14.30
N ASN A 137 -0.53 8.92 -13.99
CA ASN A 137 0.65 8.10 -14.29
C ASN A 137 1.93 8.81 -13.84
N GLU A 138 1.94 9.27 -12.59
CA GLU A 138 3.12 9.91 -12.02
C GLU A 138 4.35 9.00 -12.22
N GLY A 139 5.50 9.62 -12.52
CA GLY A 139 6.73 9.00 -13.00
C GLY A 139 7.43 8.05 -12.03
N ASN A 140 6.68 7.35 -11.17
CA ASN A 140 7.16 6.29 -10.31
C ASN A 140 7.86 5.22 -11.17
N GLU A 141 9.15 5.01 -10.87
CA GLU A 141 10.02 4.14 -11.65
C GLU A 141 9.56 2.68 -11.64
N ASP A 142 9.00 2.20 -10.51
CA ASP A 142 8.48 0.84 -10.41
C ASP A 142 7.21 0.67 -11.24
N TYR A 143 6.31 1.65 -11.23
CA TYR A 143 5.15 1.66 -12.15
C TYR A 143 5.60 1.58 -13.61
N LEU A 144 6.53 2.44 -14.02
CA LEU A 144 7.05 2.46 -15.40
C LEU A 144 7.73 1.13 -15.77
N SER A 145 8.57 0.59 -14.87
CA SER A 145 9.24 -0.71 -15.01
C SER A 145 8.23 -1.86 -15.19
N ILE A 146 7.17 -1.88 -14.40
CA ILE A 146 6.09 -2.88 -14.51
C ILE A 146 5.37 -2.72 -15.85
N MET A 147 4.94 -1.50 -16.20
CA MET A 147 4.19 -1.24 -17.43
C MET A 147 4.98 -1.57 -18.70
N LEU A 148 6.31 -1.41 -18.69
CA LEU A 148 7.21 -1.82 -19.77
C LEU A 148 7.30 -3.35 -19.92
N LYS A 149 7.22 -4.09 -18.81
CA LYS A 149 7.24 -5.57 -18.80
C LYS A 149 5.87 -6.19 -19.07
N THR A 150 4.79 -5.40 -18.98
CA THR A 150 3.43 -5.88 -19.25
C THR A 150 3.14 -5.97 -20.74
N ASN A 151 2.58 -7.11 -21.17
CA ASN A 151 2.00 -7.26 -22.50
C ASN A 151 0.56 -6.72 -22.54
N ASP A 152 -0.04 -6.63 -23.74
CA ASP A 152 -1.38 -6.10 -23.94
C ASP A 152 -2.47 -6.85 -23.15
N ALA A 153 -2.32 -8.16 -22.97
CA ALA A 153 -3.27 -8.98 -22.23
C ALA A 153 -3.24 -8.64 -20.73
N LEU A 154 -2.06 -8.56 -20.14
CA LEU A 154 -1.88 -8.18 -18.73
C LEU A 154 -2.29 -6.73 -18.50
N ARG A 155 -1.96 -5.82 -19.42
CA ARG A 155 -2.40 -4.42 -19.34
C ARG A 155 -3.93 -4.30 -19.34
N LYS A 156 -4.63 -5.06 -20.19
CA LYS A 156 -6.10 -5.14 -20.16
C LYS A 156 -6.63 -5.68 -18.84
N LYS A 157 -6.00 -6.70 -18.25
CA LYS A 157 -6.35 -7.17 -16.90
C LYS A 157 -6.21 -6.03 -15.89
N ILE A 158 -5.04 -5.41 -15.79
CA ILE A 158 -4.79 -4.29 -14.86
C ILE A 158 -5.86 -3.20 -14.98
N LEU A 159 -6.19 -2.79 -16.20
CA LEU A 159 -7.22 -1.76 -16.44
C LEU A 159 -8.65 -2.21 -16.10
N SER A 160 -8.91 -3.53 -16.01
CA SER A 160 -10.23 -4.08 -15.69
C SER A 160 -10.49 -4.27 -14.19
N TYR A 161 -9.44 -4.23 -13.37
CA TYR A 161 -9.53 -4.31 -11.91
C TYR A 161 -9.37 -2.95 -11.26
N THR A 162 -9.70 -2.87 -9.97
CA THR A 162 -9.77 -1.61 -9.21
C THR A 162 -8.92 -1.60 -7.94
N CYS A 163 -8.28 -2.72 -7.61
CA CYS A 163 -7.36 -2.87 -6.48
C CYS A 163 -6.45 -4.08 -6.68
N MET A 164 -5.31 -4.09 -5.96
CA MET A 164 -4.33 -5.18 -6.05
C MET A 164 -4.89 -6.53 -5.63
N ASP A 165 -5.67 -6.62 -4.55
CA ASP A 165 -6.21 -7.91 -4.07
C ASP A 165 -7.04 -8.63 -5.15
N SER A 166 -7.95 -7.88 -5.78
CA SER A 166 -8.80 -8.43 -6.84
C SER A 166 -7.98 -8.77 -8.08
N LEU A 167 -7.02 -7.91 -8.45
CA LEU A 167 -6.11 -8.18 -9.57
C LEU A 167 -5.32 -9.46 -9.32
N LYS A 168 -4.67 -9.59 -8.14
CA LYS A 168 -3.86 -10.74 -7.75
C LYS A 168 -4.63 -12.05 -7.84
N ASN A 169 -5.93 -12.07 -7.54
CA ASN A 169 -6.74 -13.28 -7.70
C ASN A 169 -6.85 -13.75 -9.16
N ALA A 170 -6.68 -12.86 -10.14
CA ALA A 170 -6.72 -13.16 -11.57
C ALA A 170 -5.33 -13.29 -12.23
N LEU A 171 -4.26 -13.05 -11.48
CA LEU A 171 -2.88 -13.17 -11.96
C LEU A 171 -2.30 -14.57 -11.70
N SER A 172 -1.54 -15.07 -12.67
CA SER A 172 -0.66 -16.21 -12.51
C SER A 172 0.50 -15.89 -11.54
N LYS A 173 1.19 -16.93 -11.05
CA LYS A 173 2.34 -16.76 -10.15
C LYS A 173 3.44 -15.87 -10.76
N ASN A 174 3.69 -15.98 -12.06
CA ASN A 174 4.71 -15.18 -12.74
C ASN A 174 4.26 -13.72 -12.93
N GLU A 175 2.98 -13.49 -13.25
CA GLU A 175 2.43 -12.14 -13.33
C GLU A 175 2.47 -11.44 -11.95
N LYS A 176 2.17 -12.16 -10.85
CA LYS A 176 2.27 -11.60 -9.49
C LYS A 176 3.67 -11.12 -9.14
N LYS A 177 4.70 -11.85 -9.57
CA LYS A 177 6.10 -11.49 -9.32
C LYS A 177 6.51 -10.16 -9.95
N LEU A 178 5.80 -9.69 -10.99
CA LEU A 178 6.10 -8.38 -11.60
C LEU A 178 5.91 -7.23 -10.62
N PHE A 179 5.02 -7.38 -9.64
CA PHE A 179 4.72 -6.36 -8.64
C PHE A 179 5.62 -6.44 -7.41
N VAL A 180 6.46 -7.47 -7.30
CA VAL A 180 7.43 -7.59 -6.22
C VAL A 180 8.65 -6.75 -6.58
N VAL A 181 8.91 -5.72 -5.79
CA VAL A 181 10.01 -4.77 -5.99
C VAL A 181 11.32 -5.35 -5.46
N GLU A 182 11.26 -5.98 -4.30
CA GLU A 182 12.43 -6.54 -3.61
C GLU A 182 12.02 -7.77 -2.80
N GLU A 183 12.89 -8.77 -2.72
CA GLU A 183 12.60 -10.05 -2.07
C GLU A 183 13.85 -10.63 -1.40
N TYR A 184 13.70 -11.03 -0.13
CA TYR A 184 14.70 -11.76 0.63
C TYR A 184 14.09 -13.02 1.21
N ILE A 185 14.84 -14.12 1.13
CA ILE A 185 14.48 -15.40 1.73
C ILE A 185 15.62 -15.80 2.66
N ASN A 186 15.34 -15.85 3.96
CA ASN A 186 16.28 -16.42 4.91
C ASN A 186 16.34 -17.93 4.69
N THR A 187 17.50 -18.44 4.30
CA THR A 187 17.68 -19.86 3.93
C THR A 187 17.69 -20.80 5.14
N ILE A 188 17.84 -20.29 6.36
CA ILE A 188 17.83 -21.10 7.59
C ILE A 188 16.39 -21.31 8.09
N GLY A 189 15.62 -20.23 8.22
CA GLY A 189 14.23 -20.27 8.66
C GLY A 189 13.22 -20.55 7.55
N MET A 190 13.63 -20.45 6.28
CA MET A 190 12.76 -20.43 5.10
C MET A 190 11.68 -19.34 5.18
N VAL A 191 12.01 -18.24 5.87
CA VAL A 191 11.11 -17.10 6.03
C VAL A 191 11.35 -16.11 4.89
N LYS A 192 10.26 -15.72 4.24
CA LYS A 192 10.25 -14.78 3.13
C LYS A 192 9.86 -13.38 3.62
N THR A 193 10.64 -12.38 3.23
CA THR A 193 10.31 -10.96 3.38
C THR A 193 10.33 -10.32 1.99
N PHE A 194 9.33 -9.52 1.64
CA PHE A 194 9.30 -8.88 0.33
C PHE A 194 8.48 -7.59 0.36
N ILE A 195 8.82 -6.69 -0.56
CA ILE A 195 8.08 -5.46 -0.84
C ILE A 195 7.27 -5.68 -2.11
N GLU A 196 5.97 -5.41 -2.05
CA GLU A 196 5.08 -5.39 -3.21
C GLU A 196 4.66 -3.95 -3.51
N PHE A 197 4.61 -3.59 -4.80
CA PHE A 197 4.11 -2.30 -5.24
C PHE A 197 2.62 -2.38 -5.62
N ASP A 198 1.77 -1.62 -4.92
CA ASP A 198 0.38 -1.44 -5.28
C ASP A 198 0.28 -0.35 -6.36
N ILE A 199 0.11 -0.77 -7.61
CA ILE A 199 -0.02 0.14 -8.76
C ILE A 199 -1.26 1.04 -8.68
N TYR A 200 -2.33 0.63 -8.00
CA TYR A 200 -3.57 1.41 -7.92
C TYR A 200 -3.49 2.48 -6.82
N GLN A 201 -2.70 2.24 -5.78
CA GLN A 201 -2.43 3.24 -4.75
C GLN A 201 -1.17 4.06 -5.04
N MET A 202 -0.24 3.56 -5.85
CA MET A 202 1.11 4.11 -6.04
C MET A 202 1.91 4.09 -4.73
N SER A 203 1.89 2.94 -4.05
CA SER A 203 2.45 2.75 -2.72
C SER A 203 3.12 1.38 -2.58
N TYR A 204 3.82 1.17 -1.47
CA TYR A 204 4.58 -0.05 -1.18
C TYR A 204 4.00 -0.77 0.03
N GLU A 205 3.81 -2.08 -0.09
CA GLU A 205 3.36 -2.96 0.98
C GLU A 205 4.47 -3.94 1.36
N LEU A 206 4.85 -3.93 2.64
CA LEU A 206 5.86 -4.83 3.18
C LEU A 206 5.19 -6.07 3.76
N TYR A 207 5.69 -7.24 3.37
CA TYR A 207 5.25 -8.53 3.88
C TYR A 207 6.40 -9.27 4.55
N TYR A 208 6.15 -9.81 5.74
CA TYR A 208 7.07 -10.64 6.52
C TYR A 208 6.41 -11.97 6.84
N SER A 209 7.00 -13.08 6.38
CA SER A 209 6.46 -14.42 6.56
C SER A 209 5.00 -14.60 6.05
N GLY A 210 4.63 -13.84 5.01
CA GLY A 210 3.25 -13.82 4.48
C GLY A 210 2.27 -12.92 5.25
N THR A 211 2.71 -12.31 6.35
CA THR A 211 1.93 -11.32 7.10
C THR A 211 2.22 -9.92 6.58
N HIS A 212 1.19 -9.13 6.34
CA HIS A 212 1.33 -7.71 6.02
C HIS A 212 1.87 -6.95 7.24
N VAL A 213 3.02 -6.30 7.08
CA VAL A 213 3.73 -5.55 8.14
C VAL A 213 3.33 -4.09 8.12
N GLY A 214 3.30 -3.48 6.93
CA GLY A 214 3.13 -2.04 6.81
C GLY A 214 2.90 -1.59 5.39
N PHE A 215 2.28 -0.43 5.30
CA PHE A 215 1.98 0.32 4.09
C PHE A 215 2.83 1.59 4.09
N PHE A 216 3.44 1.92 2.95
CA PHE A 216 4.37 3.03 2.81
C PHE A 216 4.07 3.82 1.54
N GLU A 217 4.05 5.14 1.67
CA GLU A 217 3.80 6.06 0.55
C GLU A 217 5.02 6.20 -0.37
N ASN A 218 6.23 6.12 0.19
CA ASN A 218 7.49 6.23 -0.55
C ASN A 218 8.32 4.94 -0.45
N LYS A 219 9.28 4.81 -1.36
CA LYS A 219 10.09 3.60 -1.52
C LYS A 219 11.13 3.50 -0.40
N GLU A 220 11.73 4.63 -0.05
CA GLU A 220 12.81 4.74 0.92
C GLU A 220 12.39 4.21 2.30
N ASP A 221 11.23 4.62 2.79
CA ASP A 221 10.67 4.16 4.07
C ASP A 221 10.34 2.66 4.03
N ALA A 222 9.80 2.17 2.91
CA ALA A 222 9.55 0.74 2.73
C ALA A 222 10.85 -0.08 2.78
N PHE A 223 11.91 0.41 2.15
CA PHE A 223 13.24 -0.23 2.18
C PHE A 223 13.87 -0.17 3.57
N TYR A 224 13.72 0.95 4.29
CA TYR A 224 14.19 1.06 5.67
C TYR A 224 13.56 -0.02 6.58
N GLU A 225 12.24 -0.14 6.59
CA GLU A 225 11.54 -1.18 7.39
C GLU A 225 11.80 -2.60 6.87
N TYR A 226 11.96 -2.78 5.56
CA TYR A 226 12.36 -4.04 4.97
C TYR A 226 13.72 -4.52 5.48
N HIS A 227 14.72 -3.64 5.52
CA HIS A 227 16.04 -3.97 6.07
C HIS A 227 15.99 -4.26 7.57
N GLN A 228 15.19 -3.52 8.34
CA GLN A 228 14.92 -3.84 9.76
C GLN A 228 14.32 -5.24 9.93
N CYS A 229 13.42 -5.67 9.03
CA CYS A 229 12.88 -7.03 9.05
C CYS A 229 13.94 -8.09 8.73
N ILE A 230 14.86 -7.81 7.80
CA ILE A 230 15.97 -8.70 7.46
C ILE A 230 16.96 -8.84 8.62
N GLU A 231 17.34 -7.74 9.26
CA GLU A 231 18.22 -7.76 10.44
C GLU A 231 17.61 -8.60 11.57
N LYS A 232 16.30 -8.49 11.80
CA LYS A 232 15.57 -9.35 12.74
C LYS A 232 15.68 -10.83 12.36
N LEU A 233 15.57 -11.18 11.07
CA LEU A 233 15.74 -12.56 10.61
C LEU A 233 17.15 -13.08 10.88
N HIS A 234 18.16 -12.29 10.61
CA HIS A 234 19.55 -12.64 10.91
C HIS A 234 19.75 -12.90 12.41
N HIS A 235 19.25 -12.02 13.26
CA HIS A 235 19.30 -12.20 14.72
C HIS A 235 18.55 -13.46 15.20
N ILE A 236 17.43 -13.81 14.55
CA ILE A 236 16.64 -15.00 14.90
C ILE A 236 17.31 -16.29 14.41
N TYR A 237 17.85 -16.31 13.19
CA TYR A 237 18.19 -17.56 12.50
C TYR A 237 19.68 -17.85 12.37
N ASP A 238 20.56 -16.85 12.32
CA ASP A 238 21.98 -17.09 12.01
C ASP A 238 22.68 -17.96 13.07
N LYS A 239 22.19 -17.92 14.31
CA LYS A 239 22.65 -18.77 15.43
C LYS A 239 22.53 -20.28 15.17
N TYR A 240 21.70 -20.70 14.21
CA TYR A 240 21.55 -22.11 13.84
C TYR A 240 22.52 -22.54 12.73
N GLU A 241 23.20 -21.59 12.06
CA GLU A 241 24.15 -21.79 10.94
C GLU A 241 23.56 -22.41 9.66
N SER A 242 22.56 -23.29 9.75
CA SER A 242 21.94 -23.96 8.60
C SER A 242 20.49 -24.35 8.88
N HIS A 243 19.71 -24.54 7.82
CA HIS A 243 18.34 -25.03 7.92
C HIS A 243 18.24 -26.39 8.61
N GLU A 244 19.18 -27.30 8.32
CA GLU A 244 19.21 -28.64 8.92
C GLU A 244 19.38 -28.57 10.44
N ARG A 245 20.30 -27.72 10.92
CA ARG A 245 20.49 -27.48 12.34
C ARG A 245 19.28 -26.79 12.98
N PHE A 246 18.64 -25.85 12.29
CA PHE A 246 17.40 -25.25 12.76
C PHE A 246 16.24 -26.26 12.92
N LEU A 247 16.11 -27.23 12.01
CA LEU A 247 15.13 -28.31 12.17
C LEU A 247 15.51 -29.23 13.32
N LYS A 248 16.80 -29.57 13.43
CA LYS A 248 17.31 -30.47 14.47
C LYS A 248 17.17 -29.88 15.87
N SER A 249 17.36 -28.58 16.04
CA SER A 249 17.16 -27.90 17.33
C SER A 249 15.71 -28.05 17.84
N ARG A 250 14.74 -28.08 16.92
CA ARG A 250 13.33 -28.33 17.24
C ARG A 250 13.10 -29.78 17.66
N HIS A 251 13.68 -30.73 16.94
CA HIS A 251 13.55 -32.16 17.26
C HIS A 251 14.20 -32.53 18.60
N LEU A 252 15.33 -31.93 18.91
CA LEU A 252 16.04 -32.14 20.18
C LEU A 252 15.51 -31.26 21.32
N HIS A 253 14.53 -30.38 21.06
CA HIS A 253 13.99 -29.43 22.04
C HIS A 253 15.06 -28.55 22.72
N ILE A 254 16.06 -28.07 21.96
CA ILE A 254 17.19 -27.29 22.49
C ILE A 254 17.22 -25.82 22.04
N ARG A 255 16.13 -25.29 21.47
CA ARG A 255 16.11 -23.92 20.93
C ARG A 255 16.45 -22.86 21.98
N HIS A 256 15.86 -22.97 23.17
CA HIS A 256 16.10 -22.04 24.26
C HIS A 256 17.57 -22.05 24.71
N TYR A 257 18.24 -23.21 24.72
CA TYR A 257 19.67 -23.31 25.03
C TYR A 257 20.54 -22.64 23.96
N ILE A 258 20.16 -22.75 22.68
CA ILE A 258 20.86 -22.07 21.57
C ILE A 258 20.68 -20.55 21.67
N GLU A 259 19.47 -20.10 21.99
CA GLU A 259 19.17 -18.68 22.18
C GLU A 259 19.96 -18.11 23.37
N GLU A 260 19.95 -18.81 24.50
CA GLU A 260 20.70 -18.42 25.69
C GLU A 260 22.21 -18.36 25.43
N ALA A 261 22.79 -19.42 24.84
CA ALA A 261 24.22 -19.47 24.52
C ALA A 261 24.63 -18.35 23.55
N SER A 262 23.78 -18.06 22.55
CA SER A 262 23.99 -16.95 21.62
C SER A 262 23.95 -15.58 22.30
N MET A 263 23.04 -15.37 23.26
CA MET A 263 22.95 -14.11 24.02
C MET A 263 24.14 -13.91 24.98
N GLN A 264 24.64 -15.01 25.57
CA GLN A 264 25.77 -14.99 26.49
C GLN A 264 27.13 -15.06 25.79
N ASN A 265 27.14 -15.20 24.45
CA ASN A 265 28.35 -15.43 23.65
C ASN A 265 29.18 -16.64 24.15
N LEU A 266 28.49 -17.73 24.52
CA LEU A 266 29.08 -18.97 25.01
C LEU A 266 28.96 -20.11 23.98
N PRO A 267 29.89 -21.07 23.97
CA PRO A 267 29.74 -22.30 23.19
C PRO A 267 28.48 -23.07 23.60
N LEU A 268 27.68 -23.52 22.63
CA LEU A 268 26.45 -24.27 22.89
C LEU A 268 26.68 -25.54 23.73
N GLU A 269 27.79 -26.23 23.51
CA GLU A 269 28.14 -27.44 24.27
C GLU A 269 28.25 -27.16 25.77
N GLU A 270 28.87 -26.05 26.14
CA GLU A 270 29.02 -25.62 27.53
C GLU A 270 27.66 -25.28 28.15
N GLY A 271 26.81 -24.55 27.43
CA GLY A 271 25.44 -24.26 27.86
C GLY A 271 24.61 -25.54 28.09
N LEU A 272 24.71 -26.52 27.18
CA LEU A 272 24.02 -27.80 27.33
C LEU A 272 24.55 -28.61 28.52
N ILE A 273 25.86 -28.62 28.76
CA ILE A 273 26.48 -29.29 29.91
C ILE A 273 26.02 -28.65 31.24
N ASN A 274 25.94 -27.33 31.29
CA ASN A 274 25.52 -26.60 32.49
C ASN A 274 24.06 -26.90 32.86
N HIS A 275 23.18 -27.01 31.87
CA HIS A 275 21.74 -27.23 32.09
C HIS A 275 21.33 -28.70 32.21
N LEU A 276 21.99 -29.60 31.47
CA LEU A 276 21.61 -31.03 31.37
C LEU A 276 22.59 -31.96 32.07
N GLY A 277 23.73 -31.45 32.55
CA GLY A 277 24.83 -32.25 33.10
C GLY A 277 25.79 -32.77 32.01
N LYS A 278 27.00 -33.14 32.42
CA LYS A 278 28.12 -33.43 31.51
C LYS A 278 27.84 -34.52 30.47
N GLU A 279 27.30 -35.67 30.90
CA GLU A 279 27.07 -36.80 29.99
C GLU A 279 25.92 -36.52 29.00
N GLN A 280 24.79 -36.03 29.51
CA GLN A 280 23.61 -35.76 28.69
C GLN A 280 23.83 -34.55 27.77
N GLY A 281 24.39 -33.45 28.29
CA GLY A 281 24.71 -32.25 27.51
C GLY A 281 25.67 -32.53 26.36
N HIS A 282 26.75 -33.29 26.61
CA HIS A 282 27.70 -33.69 25.56
C HIS A 282 27.05 -34.61 24.51
N SER A 283 26.19 -35.55 24.94
CA SER A 283 25.45 -36.44 24.03
C SER A 283 24.52 -35.67 23.10
N VAL A 284 23.73 -34.75 23.66
CA VAL A 284 22.80 -33.89 22.90
C VAL A 284 23.55 -32.96 21.95
N TYR A 285 24.68 -32.38 22.39
CA TYR A 285 25.53 -31.56 21.53
C TYR A 285 26.08 -32.34 20.34
N LYS A 286 26.66 -33.52 20.59
CA LYS A 286 27.15 -34.44 19.54
C LYS A 286 26.06 -34.82 18.56
N GLU A 287 24.87 -35.10 19.08
CA GLU A 287 23.72 -35.36 18.23
C GLU A 287 23.42 -34.13 17.39
N TYR A 288 23.25 -32.94 17.96
CA TYR A 288 22.95 -31.69 17.25
C TYR A 288 23.95 -31.37 16.11
N VAL A 289 25.26 -31.44 16.37
CA VAL A 289 26.28 -31.11 15.36
C VAL A 289 26.48 -32.19 14.31
N SER A 290 26.02 -33.42 14.55
CA SER A 290 26.16 -34.50 13.58
C SER A 290 25.29 -34.24 12.34
N LEU A 291 25.88 -34.36 11.15
CA LEU A 291 25.21 -34.18 9.85
C LEU A 291 24.22 -35.30 9.48
N LYS A 292 23.99 -36.28 10.37
CA LYS A 292 22.99 -37.32 10.12
C LYS A 292 21.61 -36.81 10.51
N VAL A 293 20.85 -36.36 9.52
CA VAL A 293 19.38 -36.26 9.64
C VAL A 293 18.84 -37.67 9.51
N ARG A 294 18.36 -38.26 10.61
CA ARG A 294 17.48 -39.44 10.51
C ARG A 294 16.19 -38.96 9.84
N ARG A 295 16.06 -39.19 8.53
CA ARG A 295 14.77 -39.09 7.84
C ARG A 295 13.85 -40.13 8.50
N TRP A 296 12.78 -39.65 9.13
CA TRP A 296 11.61 -40.44 9.48
C TRP A 296 10.49 -40.04 8.52
#